data_AF-A0A2D9S1T9-F1
#
_entry.id   AF-A0A2D9S1T9-F1
#
_cell.length_a   1.000
_cell.length_b   1.000
_cell.length_c   1.000
_cell.angle_alpha   90.00
_cell.angle_beta   90.00
_cell.angle_gamma   90.00
#
_symmetry.space_group_name_H-M   'P 1'
#
loop_
_entity.id
_entity.type
_entity.pdbx_description
1 polymer ?
#
loop_
_entity_poly.entity_id
_entity_poly.type
_entity_poly.pdbx_seq_one_letter_code
_entity_poly.pdbx_strand_id
1 'polypeptide(L)'
;MSIKQRRLAKGWTQDELALHSGISARTIQRVESGQSVGSETLKCLAAVFETSVNSLIQEQDMNSVKHTENTESVTLNESEKSAIKYGQSLLQTPKKGESDPLTRIEREAIDYGKSLLSKLKQK
;
A
#
# COMPACT_ATOMS: atom_id res chain seq x y z
N MET A 1 -2.66 18.28 5.70
CA MET A 1 -3.98 18.00 6.30
C MET A 1 -4.83 17.30 5.24
N SER A 2 -5.13 16.01 5.36
CA SER A 2 -5.77 15.25 4.28
C SER A 2 -7.16 15.81 3.89
N ILE A 3 -7.62 15.50 2.68
CA ILE A 3 -8.95 15.88 2.19
C ILE A 3 -10.06 15.46 3.18
N LYS A 4 -9.96 14.25 3.74
CA LYS A 4 -10.87 13.75 4.78
C LYS A 4 -10.86 14.63 6.03
N GLN A 5 -9.70 15.06 6.48
CA GLN A 5 -9.57 15.94 7.65
C GLN A 5 -10.22 17.31 7.39
N ARG A 6 -10.01 17.89 6.21
CA ARG A 6 -10.63 19.17 5.81
C ARG A 6 -12.15 19.07 5.76
N ARG A 7 -12.67 17.97 5.20
CA ARG A 7 -14.11 17.68 5.15
C ARG A 7 -14.72 17.60 6.56
N LEU A 8 -14.09 16.82 7.44
CA LEU A 8 -14.55 16.67 8.83
C LEU A 8 -14.44 17.96 9.64
N ALA A 9 -13.40 18.76 9.41
CA ALA A 9 -13.23 20.06 10.06
C ALA A 9 -14.35 21.06 9.70
N LYS A 10 -14.91 20.94 8.49
CA LYS A 10 -16.09 21.71 8.05
C LYS A 10 -17.43 21.05 8.39
N GLY A 11 -17.42 19.87 9.03
CA GLY A 11 -18.63 19.15 9.43
C GLY A 11 -19.37 18.46 8.28
N TRP A 12 -18.72 18.26 7.13
CA TRP A 12 -19.38 17.75 5.93
C TRP A 12 -19.36 16.22 5.82
N THR A 13 -20.43 15.65 5.28
CA THR A 13 -20.50 14.28 4.75
C THR A 13 -19.84 14.20 3.37
N GLN A 14 -19.58 12.99 2.88
CA GLN A 14 -18.99 12.80 1.54
C GLN A 14 -19.91 13.33 0.44
N ASP A 15 -21.23 13.20 0.62
CA ASP A 15 -22.25 13.70 -0.31
C ASP A 15 -22.32 15.23 -0.30
N GLU A 16 -22.18 15.87 0.87
CA GLU A 16 -22.13 17.33 0.97
C GLU A 16 -20.87 17.90 0.28
N LEU A 17 -19.71 17.28 0.50
CA LEU A 17 -18.49 17.69 -0.20
C LEU A 17 -18.63 17.51 -1.72
N ALA A 18 -19.23 16.39 -2.16
CA ALA A 18 -19.53 16.13 -3.56
C ALA A 18 -20.41 17.24 -4.16
N LEU A 19 -21.45 17.67 -3.43
CA LEU A 19 -22.32 18.76 -3.84
C LEU A 19 -21.57 20.09 -3.97
N HIS A 20 -20.73 20.44 -3.00
CA HIS A 20 -19.96 21.69 -3.01
C HIS A 20 -18.90 21.74 -4.12
N SER A 21 -18.28 20.60 -4.44
CA SER A 21 -17.19 20.51 -5.42
C SER A 21 -17.65 20.09 -6.82
N GLY A 22 -18.92 19.75 -7.00
CA GLY A 22 -19.48 19.34 -8.30
C GLY A 22 -18.92 18.03 -8.83
N ILE A 23 -18.37 17.17 -7.96
CA ILE A 23 -17.81 15.86 -8.31
C ILE A 23 -18.58 14.76 -7.60
N SER A 24 -18.54 13.54 -8.13
CA SER A 24 -19.29 12.42 -7.53
C SER A 24 -18.77 12.04 -6.14
N ALA A 25 -19.66 11.55 -5.26
CA ALA A 25 -19.28 10.98 -3.97
C ALA A 25 -18.27 9.83 -4.11
N ARG A 26 -18.36 9.04 -5.20
CA ARG A 26 -17.37 8.01 -5.55
C ARG A 26 -15.99 8.60 -5.81
N THR A 27 -15.91 9.77 -6.45
CA THR A 27 -14.65 10.49 -6.66
C THR A 27 -14.09 10.97 -5.32
N ILE A 28 -14.92 11.56 -4.45
CA ILE A 28 -14.52 11.95 -3.09
C ILE A 28 -13.94 10.76 -2.33
N GLN A 29 -14.64 9.63 -2.32
CA GLN A 29 -14.18 8.41 -1.66
C GLN A 29 -12.82 7.96 -2.19
N ARG A 30 -12.61 7.97 -3.52
CA ARG A 30 -11.33 7.61 -4.14
C ARG A 30 -10.20 8.55 -3.72
N VAL A 31 -10.46 9.85 -3.66
CA VAL A 31 -9.50 10.87 -3.20
C VAL A 31 -9.15 10.68 -1.72
N GLU A 32 -10.15 10.37 -0.87
CA GLU A 32 -9.93 10.11 0.55
C GLU A 32 -9.16 8.82 0.81
N SER A 33 -9.32 7.82 -0.05
CA SER A 33 -8.56 6.57 -0.05
C SER A 33 -7.16 6.69 -0.65
N GLY A 34 -6.74 7.89 -1.09
CA GLY A 34 -5.40 8.13 -1.61
C GLY A 34 -5.17 7.66 -3.05
N GLN A 35 -6.23 7.46 -3.84
CA GLN A 35 -6.08 7.22 -5.27
C GLN A 35 -5.82 8.53 -6.02
N SER A 36 -4.92 8.47 -7.00
CA SER A 36 -4.67 9.58 -7.92
C SER A 36 -5.95 10.00 -8.65
N VAL A 37 -6.22 11.31 -8.67
CA VAL A 37 -7.34 11.90 -9.40
C VAL A 37 -6.85 12.91 -10.42
N GLY A 38 -7.72 13.23 -11.40
CA GLY A 38 -7.39 14.19 -12.44
C GLY A 38 -7.16 15.60 -11.87
N SER A 39 -6.39 16.40 -12.61
CA SER A 39 -6.10 17.80 -12.26
C SER A 39 -7.37 18.64 -12.08
N GLU A 40 -8.42 18.36 -12.85
CA GLU A 40 -9.70 19.05 -12.74
C GLU A 40 -10.39 18.80 -11.39
N THR A 41 -10.40 17.55 -10.93
CA THR A 41 -10.91 17.19 -9.59
C THR A 41 -10.14 17.93 -8.50
N LEU A 42 -8.82 18.05 -8.64
CA LEU A 42 -7.99 18.77 -7.69
C LEU A 42 -8.29 20.27 -7.68
N LYS A 43 -8.56 20.89 -8.83
CA LYS A 43 -8.97 22.30 -8.90
C LYS A 43 -10.31 22.53 -8.21
N CYS A 44 -11.30 21.67 -8.43
CA CYS A 44 -12.60 21.78 -7.77
C CYS A 44 -12.47 21.70 -6.25
N LEU A 45 -11.69 20.73 -5.76
CA LEU A 45 -11.42 20.58 -4.32
C LEU A 45 -10.62 21.77 -3.76
N ALA A 46 -9.63 22.27 -4.50
CA ALA A 46 -8.84 23.44 -4.12
C ALA A 46 -9.72 24.69 -3.97
N ALA A 47 -10.66 24.89 -4.90
CA ALA A 47 -11.60 26.01 -4.85
C ALA A 47 -12.52 25.92 -3.62
N VAL A 48 -13.10 24.74 -3.34
CA VAL A 48 -14.00 24.55 -2.19
C VAL A 48 -13.30 24.68 -0.85
N PHE A 49 -12.04 24.24 -0.77
CA PHE A 49 -11.24 24.33 0.44
C PHE A 49 -10.41 25.62 0.55
N GLU A 50 -10.57 26.56 -0.40
CA GLU A 50 -9.84 27.83 -0.45
C GLU A 50 -8.31 27.62 -0.29
N THR A 51 -7.78 26.60 -0.96
CA THR A 51 -6.38 26.18 -0.86
C THR A 51 -5.74 26.09 -2.24
N SER A 52 -4.40 26.01 -2.29
CA SER A 52 -3.71 25.79 -3.55
C SER A 52 -3.79 24.32 -4.00
N VAL A 53 -3.83 24.11 -5.33
CA VAL A 53 -3.76 22.78 -5.94
C VAL A 53 -2.46 22.07 -5.57
N ASN A 54 -1.34 22.79 -5.51
CA ASN A 54 -0.03 22.26 -5.15
C ASN A 54 -0.02 21.68 -3.72
N SER A 55 -0.70 22.33 -2.78
CA SER A 55 -0.86 21.83 -1.42
C SER A 55 -1.62 20.51 -1.39
N LEU A 56 -2.66 20.36 -2.22
CA LEU A 56 -3.43 19.11 -2.31
C LEU A 56 -2.65 17.98 -2.98
N ILE A 57 -1.82 18.30 -3.99
CA ILE A 57 -0.95 17.32 -4.66
C ILE A 57 0.08 16.76 -3.68
N GLN A 58 0.80 17.63 -2.96
CA GLN A 58 1.77 17.20 -1.94
C GLN A 58 1.12 16.33 -0.86
N GLU A 59 -0.12 16.64 -0.47
CA GLU A 59 -0.88 15.85 0.49
C GLU A 59 -1.32 14.48 -0.06
N GLN A 60 -1.61 14.38 -1.37
CA GLN A 60 -1.89 13.11 -2.04
C GLN A 60 -0.63 12.27 -2.20
N ASP A 61 0.50 12.89 -2.56
CA ASP A 61 1.79 12.21 -2.71
C ASP A 61 2.29 11.63 -1.36
N MET A 62 2.09 12.37 -0.26
CA MET A 62 2.40 11.87 1.09
C MET A 62 1.47 10.73 1.54
N ASN A 63 0.30 10.57 0.91
CA ASN A 63 -0.66 9.50 1.21
C ASN A 63 -0.55 8.32 0.23
N SER A 64 -0.08 8.54 -1.00
CA SER A 64 0.14 7.48 -2.01
C SER A 64 1.33 6.58 -1.66
N VAL A 65 2.24 7.07 -0.80
CA VAL A 65 3.31 6.23 -0.20
C VAL A 65 2.72 5.17 0.75
N LYS A 66 1.46 5.28 1.20
CA LYS A 66 0.86 4.33 2.16
C LYS A 66 0.48 2.97 1.59
N HIS A 67 0.74 2.70 0.31
CA HIS A 67 0.61 1.34 -0.26
C HIS A 67 1.95 0.65 -0.57
N THR A 68 3.07 1.29 -0.27
CA THR A 68 4.39 0.66 -0.23
C THR A 68 5.00 0.94 1.13
N GLU A 69 4.96 -0.08 1.97
CA GLU A 69 5.61 -0.15 3.29
C GLU A 69 4.89 0.59 4.43
N ASN A 70 3.76 0.02 4.84
CA ASN A 70 3.44 -0.06 6.27
C ASN A 70 4.52 -0.93 6.96
N THR A 71 5.74 -0.41 7.11
CA THR A 71 6.64 -0.83 8.18
C THR A 71 6.18 -0.10 9.42
N GLU A 72 4.97 -0.43 9.89
CA GLU A 72 4.75 -0.45 11.33
C GLU A 72 5.86 -1.35 11.85
N SER A 73 6.69 -0.85 12.77
CA SER A 73 7.66 -1.69 13.46
C SER A 73 6.88 -2.73 14.26
N VAL A 74 6.47 -3.82 13.59
CA VAL A 74 5.78 -4.94 14.20
C VAL A 74 6.74 -5.42 15.28
N THR A 75 6.32 -5.26 16.54
CA THR A 75 7.13 -5.68 17.68
C THR A 75 6.98 -7.18 17.77
N LEU A 76 7.77 -7.90 16.97
CA LEU A 76 7.72 -9.35 16.90
C LEU A 76 8.24 -9.93 18.21
N ASN A 77 7.47 -10.84 18.80
CA ASN A 77 7.93 -11.64 19.93
C ASN A 77 9.04 -12.60 19.48
N GLU A 78 9.72 -13.22 20.44
CA GLU A 78 10.85 -14.10 20.17
C GLU A 78 10.44 -15.34 19.34
N SER A 79 9.25 -15.87 19.60
CA SER A 79 8.71 -17.02 18.85
C SER A 79 8.48 -16.66 17.38
N GLU A 80 7.86 -15.51 17.10
CA GLU A 80 7.62 -15.01 15.74
C GLU A 80 8.93 -14.80 14.97
N LYS A 81 9.94 -14.19 15.62
CA LYS A 81 11.27 -14.03 15.03
C LYS A 81 11.90 -15.37 14.68
N SER A 82 11.78 -16.36 15.57
CA SER A 82 12.30 -17.70 15.33
C SER A 82 11.57 -18.41 14.17
N ALA A 83 10.25 -18.28 14.09
CA ALA A 83 9.43 -18.87 13.03
C ALA A 83 9.76 -18.25 11.66
N ILE A 84 9.92 -16.92 11.60
CA ILE A 84 10.34 -16.23 10.37
C ILE A 84 11.72 -16.70 9.94
N LYS A 85 12.69 -16.77 10.85
CA LYS A 85 14.04 -17.25 10.55
C LYS A 85 14.04 -18.70 10.05
N TYR A 86 13.22 -19.56 10.64
CA TYR A 86 13.04 -20.92 10.19
C TYR A 86 12.45 -20.98 8.77
N GLY A 87 11.38 -20.24 8.50
CA GLY A 87 10.80 -20.15 7.15
C GLY A 87 11.80 -19.64 6.11
N GLN A 88 12.63 -18.66 6.47
CA GLN A 88 13.72 -18.18 5.62
C GLN A 88 14.78 -19.25 5.34
N SER A 89 15.07 -20.12 6.32
CA SER A 89 16.03 -21.21 6.13
C SER A 89 15.50 -22.28 5.16
N LEU A 90 14.18 -22.55 5.15
CA LEU A 90 13.55 -23.49 4.22
C LEU A 90 13.66 -23.02 2.76
N LEU A 91 13.69 -21.71 2.54
CA LEU A 91 13.92 -21.13 1.23
C LEU A 91 15.37 -21.33 0.74
N GLN A 92 16.32 -21.70 1.60
CA GLN A 92 17.69 -21.99 1.17
C GLN A 92 17.81 -23.47 0.74
N THR A 93 18.66 -23.75 -0.24
CA THR A 93 19.01 -25.13 -0.60
C THR A 93 19.96 -25.69 0.46
N PRO A 94 19.72 -26.88 1.01
CA PRO A 94 20.59 -27.48 2.01
C PRO A 94 21.98 -27.71 1.42
N LYS A 95 23.02 -27.63 2.25
CA LYS A 95 24.38 -27.93 1.79
C LYS A 95 24.51 -29.42 1.50
N LYS A 96 25.46 -29.77 0.63
CA LYS A 96 25.74 -31.16 0.27
C LYS A 96 26.05 -31.99 1.52
N GLY A 97 25.16 -32.91 1.87
CA GLY A 97 25.28 -33.79 3.04
C GLY A 97 24.38 -33.43 4.22
N GLU A 98 23.67 -32.30 4.19
CA GLU A 98 22.66 -31.95 5.20
C GLU A 98 21.30 -32.56 4.83
N SER A 99 20.57 -33.05 5.84
CA SER A 99 19.22 -33.57 5.65
C SER A 99 18.28 -32.43 5.31
N ASP A 100 17.53 -32.57 4.23
CA ASP A 100 16.50 -31.61 3.85
C ASP A 100 15.28 -31.78 4.77
N PRO A 101 14.83 -30.73 5.49
CA PRO A 101 13.60 -30.80 6.28
C PRO A 101 12.34 -30.86 5.42
N LEU A 102 12.43 -30.52 4.13
CA LEU A 102 11.32 -30.57 3.18
C LEU A 102 11.25 -31.93 2.48
N THR A 103 10.03 -32.36 2.20
CA THR A 103 9.80 -33.48 1.29
C THR A 103 10.26 -33.12 -0.12
N ARG A 104 10.50 -34.14 -0.94
CA ARG A 104 10.90 -33.96 -2.34
C ARG A 104 9.94 -33.05 -3.12
N ILE A 105 8.63 -33.24 -2.95
CA ILE A 105 7.60 -32.46 -3.66
C ILE A 105 7.63 -31.00 -3.22
N GLU A 106 7.77 -30.74 -1.91
CA GLU A 106 7.86 -29.37 -1.39
C GLU A 106 9.12 -28.66 -1.89
N ARG A 107 10.26 -29.36 -1.93
CA ARG A 107 11.50 -28.81 -2.49
C ARG A 107 11.35 -28.45 -3.96
N GLU A 108 10.80 -29.36 -4.76
CA GLU A 108 10.53 -29.14 -6.20
C GLU A 108 9.60 -27.93 -6.40
N ALA A 109 8.56 -27.79 -5.57
CA ALA A 109 7.64 -26.65 -5.64
C ALA A 109 8.33 -25.31 -5.31
N ILE A 110 9.16 -25.27 -4.26
CA ILE A 110 9.91 -24.07 -3.88
C ILE A 110 10.88 -23.65 -5.00
N ASP A 111 11.63 -24.60 -5.56
CA ASP A 111 12.62 -24.31 -6.59
C ASP A 111 11.96 -23.86 -7.91
N TYR A 112 10.81 -24.43 -8.26
CA TYR A 112 10.00 -23.95 -9.38
C TYR A 112 9.53 -22.50 -9.16
N GLY A 113 9.02 -22.18 -7.96
CA GLY A 113 8.62 -20.82 -7.60
C GLY A 113 9.76 -19.81 -7.74
N LYS A 114 10.97 -20.16 -7.26
CA LYS A 114 12.17 -19.33 -7.43
C LYS A 114 12.53 -19.13 -8.91
N SER A 115 12.46 -20.19 -9.72
CA SER A 115 12.70 -20.09 -11.17
C SER A 115 11.74 -19.10 -11.82
N LEU A 116 10.45 -19.16 -11.48
CA LEU A 116 9.45 -18.24 -12.01
C LEU A 116 9.70 -16.78 -11.59
N LEU A 117 10.00 -16.55 -10.30
CA LEU A 117 10.34 -15.23 -9.79
C LEU A 117 11.59 -14.64 -10.47
N SER A 118 12.59 -15.48 -10.73
CA SER A 118 13.80 -15.04 -11.45
C SER A 118 13.50 -14.59 -12.88
N LYS A 119 12.58 -15.28 -13.58
CA LYS A 119 12.14 -14.92 -14.94
C LYS A 119 11.34 -13.62 -14.96
N LEU A 120 10.54 -13.36 -13.93
CA LEU A 120 9.76 -12.12 -13.82
C LEU A 120 10.63 -10.89 -13.55
N LYS A 121 11.73 -11.03 -12.80
CA LYS A 121 12.66 -9.92 -12.53
C LYS A 121 13.55 -9.53 -13.72
N GLN A 122 13.62 -10.35 -14.77
CA GLN A 122 14.45 -10.08 -15.96
C GLN A 122 13.70 -9.37 -17.10
N LYS A 123 12.42 -9.03 -16.90
CA LYS A 123 11.63 -8.16 -17.78
C LYS A 123 11.51 -6.77 -17.19
#